data_AF-A0A0K0EKB5-F1
#
_entry.id   AF-A0A0K0EKB5-F1
#
_cell.length_a   1.000
_cell.length_b   1.000
_cell.length_c   1.000
_cell.angle_alpha   90.00
_cell.angle_beta   90.00
_cell.angle_gamma   90.00
#
_symmetry.space_group_name_H-M   'P 1'
#
loop_
_entity.id
_entity.type
_entity.pdbx_description
1 polymer ?
#
loop_
_entity_poly.entity_id
_entity_poly.type
_entity_poly.pdbx_seq_one_letter_code
_entity_poly.pdbx_strand_id
1 'polypeptide(L)'
;MQKLLLLTILGLTVSTIYCADGSASSEAKDLQKQKESSGDVIVEIGVSGKPILIEALLNVSVTLTGQDKIVFDQFIIELEAFIASGTYTSVELSMYCSFKVKRFFLKYSVFYQEYRYISIGSWGTFDDLFQVGTFHSSDKFNGCLVMNSAGKFDIIETFLQFKLKLSNPSAFDAYISELTLILQSTTYTDSEKYNLIYEFITKVSTDFPDLKEDLFDLEVGSFGSIYMLQEISIQYYRMEQIEVLFEGQPKCAFVTALYSCLTDSKYQLSASNKGYLKIFFDRFSVIIADSTLTYAEKIKAIAYQYRQFVKTYGYLEQTFLSFEISAQFGTFGDFIAMFAFGESQQCWPEDFLVLFKTTVEVSTTEVPTTEFYTTDFSTTEGSTTDFSTTEVSTTEVSTTEVSTTEVSTTEVSTTDFSTTESATTELSTTEVFTTEVYTTEAPTTVVVTGDCSTVTSVVLQVVNGQTILYTAAMDSWSTWAAIEKANWKTFCTKIYNNYIISTTMTDAEKVTAIISEINAYVAFYYYREEHVFSIKLGVWGSVGQLCSC
;
A
#
# COMPACT_ATOMS: atom_id res chain seq x y z
N MET A 1 0.73 31.93 28.76
CA MET A 1 -0.52 32.15 28.00
C MET A 1 -0.54 31.18 26.84
N GLN A 2 -1.37 30.14 26.93
CA GLN A 2 -1.71 29.26 25.82
C GLN A 2 -2.31 30.10 24.70
N LYS A 3 -1.64 30.21 23.55
CA LYS A 3 -2.19 30.58 22.23
C LYS A 3 -1.05 30.69 21.22
N LEU A 4 -0.46 29.55 20.83
CA LEU A 4 0.16 29.38 19.51
C LEU A 4 0.45 27.89 19.27
N LEU A 5 -0.60 27.07 19.25
CA LEU A 5 -0.52 25.67 18.81
C LEU A 5 -1.49 25.44 17.64
N LEU A 6 -1.54 26.40 16.72
CA LEU A 6 -2.02 26.17 15.37
C LEU A 6 -0.79 25.81 14.52
N LEU A 7 -0.31 24.57 14.70
CA LEU A 7 0.49 23.92 13.67
C LEU A 7 -0.44 23.73 12.47
N THR A 8 -0.43 24.70 11.57
CA THR A 8 -0.85 24.50 10.19
C THR A 8 0.01 23.38 9.64
N ILE A 9 -0.58 22.18 9.57
CA ILE A 9 -0.14 21.07 8.74
C ILE A 9 -0.25 21.58 7.30
N LEU A 10 0.77 22.31 6.85
CA LEU A 10 0.98 22.52 5.43
C LEU A 10 1.35 21.15 4.88
N GLY A 11 0.40 20.54 4.18
CA GLY A 11 0.61 19.35 3.38
C GLY A 11 1.75 19.60 2.42
N LEU A 12 2.95 19.16 2.79
CA LEU A 12 4.03 18.94 1.86
C LEU A 12 3.65 17.66 1.11
N THR A 13 3.00 17.87 -0.02
CA THR A 13 2.73 16.86 -1.01
C THR A 13 4.05 16.16 -1.31
N VAL A 14 4.14 14.90 -0.90
CA VAL A 14 5.23 14.03 -1.31
C VAL A 14 5.09 13.99 -2.82
N SER A 15 5.92 14.78 -3.51
CA SER A 15 6.14 14.64 -4.94
C SER A 15 6.90 13.33 -5.11
N THR A 16 6.22 12.21 -4.86
CA THR A 16 6.54 10.98 -5.53
C THR A 16 6.58 11.39 -7.00
N ILE A 17 7.73 11.17 -7.64
CA ILE A 17 7.86 11.29 -9.09
C ILE A 17 6.93 10.20 -9.61
N TYR A 18 5.65 10.54 -9.66
CA TYR A 18 4.61 9.77 -10.25
C TYR A 18 4.98 9.79 -11.71
N CYS A 19 5.32 8.62 -12.25
CA CYS A 19 5.20 8.42 -13.67
C CYS A 19 3.69 8.50 -13.96
N ALA A 20 3.20 9.74 -14.08
CA ALA A 20 1.85 10.07 -14.52
C ALA A 20 1.62 9.66 -15.99
N ASP A 21 2.67 9.26 -16.68
CA ASP A 21 2.52 8.50 -17.90
C ASP A 21 1.86 7.18 -17.50
N GLY A 22 0.63 6.95 -17.98
CA GLY A 22 -0.15 5.71 -17.85
C GLY A 22 0.54 4.44 -18.39
N SER A 23 1.87 4.43 -18.44
CA SER A 23 2.70 3.26 -18.58
C SER A 23 2.54 2.33 -17.36
N ALA A 24 2.34 1.05 -17.66
CA ALA A 24 2.30 0.00 -16.66
C ALA A 24 3.55 0.01 -15.77
N SER A 25 3.40 -0.37 -14.49
CA SER A 25 4.53 -0.57 -13.59
C SER A 25 5.52 -1.59 -14.13
N SER A 26 6.69 -1.64 -13.50
CA SER A 26 7.69 -2.63 -13.90
C SER A 26 7.23 -4.05 -13.54
N GLU A 27 6.50 -4.21 -12.44
CA GLU A 27 5.93 -5.48 -11.98
C GLU A 27 4.91 -6.02 -12.99
N ALA A 28 3.99 -5.17 -13.46
CA ALA A 28 3.02 -5.55 -14.49
C ALA A 28 3.69 -5.87 -15.84
N LYS A 29 4.73 -5.12 -16.23
CA LYS A 29 5.51 -5.40 -17.44
C LYS A 29 6.27 -6.73 -17.34
N ASP A 30 6.88 -7.00 -16.19
CA ASP A 30 7.61 -8.24 -15.93
C ASP A 30 6.66 -9.45 -15.98
N LEU A 31 5.49 -9.35 -15.33
CA LEU A 31 4.45 -10.39 -15.36
C LEU A 31 3.91 -10.62 -16.79
N GLN A 32 3.64 -9.56 -17.55
CA GLN A 32 3.20 -9.67 -18.94
C GLN A 32 4.23 -10.38 -19.82
N LYS A 33 5.51 -10.04 -19.67
CA LYS A 33 6.60 -10.72 -20.39
C LYS A 33 6.72 -12.20 -20.02
N GLN A 34 6.59 -12.53 -18.74
CA GLN A 34 6.58 -13.91 -18.27
C GLN A 34 5.36 -14.68 -18.79
N LYS A 35 4.18 -14.04 -18.85
CA LYS A 35 2.96 -14.61 -19.45
C LYS A 35 3.19 -14.99 -20.91
N GLU A 36 3.79 -14.10 -21.69
CA GLU A 36 4.06 -14.30 -23.11
C GLU A 36 5.08 -15.42 -23.38
N SER A 37 6.05 -15.60 -22.48
CA SER A 37 7.09 -16.63 -22.56
C SER A 37 6.77 -17.89 -21.76
N SER A 38 5.57 -18.01 -21.17
CA SER A 38 5.28 -19.09 -20.22
C SER A 38 5.34 -20.48 -20.85
N GLY A 39 5.07 -20.58 -22.16
CA GLY A 39 5.21 -21.83 -22.90
C GLY A 39 6.64 -22.38 -22.91
N ASP A 40 7.66 -21.53 -22.70
CA ASP A 40 9.08 -21.90 -22.69
C ASP A 40 9.40 -22.88 -21.56
N VAL A 41 8.69 -22.82 -20.43
CA VAL A 41 8.88 -23.79 -19.33
C VAL A 41 8.55 -25.23 -19.72
N ILE A 42 7.75 -25.38 -20.78
CA ILE A 42 7.31 -26.67 -21.33
C ILE A 42 8.14 -27.08 -22.55
N VAL A 43 8.55 -26.13 -23.41
CA VAL A 43 9.23 -26.46 -24.68
C VAL A 43 10.75 -26.40 -24.61
N GLU A 44 11.33 -25.56 -23.76
CA GLU A 44 12.78 -25.52 -23.58
C GLU A 44 13.24 -26.80 -22.89
N ILE A 45 14.29 -27.40 -23.44
CA ILE A 45 14.79 -28.70 -22.99
C ILE A 45 16.05 -28.51 -22.16
N GLY A 46 16.03 -29.02 -20.93
CA GLY A 46 17.15 -29.06 -20.00
C GLY A 46 18.18 -30.13 -20.33
N VAL A 47 19.21 -30.23 -19.48
CA VAL A 47 20.35 -31.15 -19.68
C VAL A 47 19.95 -32.63 -19.63
N SER A 48 18.85 -32.97 -18.97
CA SER A 48 18.30 -34.34 -18.96
C SER A 48 17.54 -34.72 -20.23
N GLY A 49 17.33 -33.78 -21.17
CA GLY A 49 16.48 -34.00 -22.34
C GLY A 49 14.98 -33.83 -22.07
N LYS A 50 14.61 -33.28 -20.89
CA LYS A 50 13.23 -33.02 -20.46
C LYS A 50 12.93 -31.51 -20.42
N PRO A 51 11.66 -31.10 -20.41
CA PRO A 51 11.28 -29.69 -20.23
C PRO A 51 11.97 -29.04 -19.03
N ILE A 52 12.35 -27.76 -19.09
CA ILE A 52 13.04 -27.07 -17.98
C ILE A 52 12.21 -27.04 -16.68
N LEU A 53 10.87 -27.09 -16.76
CA LEU A 53 10.01 -27.28 -15.59
C LEU A 53 10.29 -28.61 -14.88
N ILE A 54 10.41 -29.68 -15.65
CA ILE A 54 10.73 -31.01 -15.13
C ILE A 54 12.17 -31.06 -14.62
N GLU A 55 13.11 -30.42 -15.32
CA GLU A 55 14.50 -30.30 -14.85
C GLU A 55 14.57 -29.61 -13.47
N ALA A 56 13.82 -28.52 -13.27
CA ALA A 56 13.75 -27.83 -11.99
C ALA A 56 13.21 -28.72 -10.88
N LEU A 57 12.16 -29.51 -11.14
CA LEU A 57 11.61 -30.47 -10.18
C LEU A 57 12.58 -31.62 -9.88
N LEU A 58 13.30 -32.13 -10.89
CA LEU A 58 14.33 -33.16 -10.69
C LEU A 58 15.48 -32.64 -9.83
N ASN A 59 15.89 -31.38 -10.02
CA ASN A 59 16.92 -30.73 -9.20
C ASN A 59 16.49 -30.61 -7.73
N VAL A 60 15.19 -30.44 -7.45
CA VAL A 60 14.68 -30.54 -6.07
C VAL A 60 14.74 -31.99 -5.58
N SER A 61 14.21 -32.93 -6.36
CA SER A 61 14.11 -34.35 -5.97
C SER A 61 15.46 -34.98 -5.58
N VAL A 62 16.56 -34.61 -6.24
CA VAL A 62 17.89 -35.16 -5.91
C VAL A 62 18.39 -34.74 -4.52
N THR A 63 17.82 -33.68 -3.94
CA THR A 63 18.13 -33.23 -2.57
C THR A 63 17.29 -33.95 -1.51
N LEU A 64 16.18 -34.57 -1.91
CA LEU A 64 15.25 -35.25 -1.01
C LEU A 64 15.71 -36.68 -0.68
N THR A 65 15.24 -37.20 0.45
CA THR A 65 15.47 -38.60 0.85
C THR A 65 14.20 -39.21 1.44
N GLY A 66 14.18 -40.54 1.58
CA GLY A 66 13.08 -41.24 2.25
C GLY A 66 11.72 -41.05 1.58
N GLN A 67 10.69 -40.83 2.39
CA GLN A 67 9.29 -40.72 1.93
C GLN A 67 9.07 -39.48 1.06
N ASP A 68 9.71 -38.36 1.39
CA ASP A 68 9.57 -37.10 0.64
C ASP A 68 10.05 -37.30 -0.80
N LYS A 69 11.18 -37.97 -1.00
CA LYS A 69 11.68 -38.31 -2.33
C LYS A 69 10.72 -39.19 -3.12
N ILE A 70 10.15 -40.23 -2.49
CA ILE A 70 9.23 -41.16 -3.16
C ILE A 70 8.00 -40.41 -3.68
N VAL A 71 7.40 -39.58 -2.84
CA VAL A 71 6.21 -38.79 -3.19
C VAL A 71 6.53 -37.76 -4.27
N PHE A 72 7.68 -37.09 -4.18
CA PHE A 72 8.11 -36.10 -5.15
C PHE A 72 8.42 -36.71 -6.51
N ASP A 73 9.13 -37.83 -6.56
CA ASP A 73 9.41 -38.57 -7.79
C ASP A 73 8.12 -39.06 -8.46
N GLN A 74 7.15 -39.54 -7.68
CA GLN A 74 5.85 -39.95 -8.19
C GLN A 74 5.09 -38.77 -8.83
N PHE A 75 5.11 -37.60 -8.19
CA PHE A 75 4.52 -36.39 -8.76
C PHE A 75 5.19 -35.97 -10.08
N ILE A 76 6.52 -36.07 -10.18
CA ILE A 76 7.24 -35.79 -11.43
C ILE A 76 6.77 -36.71 -12.55
N ILE A 77 6.64 -38.02 -12.28
CA ILE A 77 6.15 -39.00 -13.27
C ILE A 77 4.75 -38.64 -13.76
N GLU A 78 3.85 -38.27 -12.85
CA GLU A 78 2.48 -37.87 -13.18
C GLU A 78 2.43 -36.59 -14.02
N LEU A 79 3.26 -35.60 -13.67
CA LEU A 79 3.34 -34.34 -14.40
C LEU A 79 3.95 -34.54 -15.80
N GLU A 80 4.99 -35.37 -15.94
CA GLU A 80 5.56 -35.73 -17.23
C GLU A 80 4.52 -36.42 -18.13
N ALA A 81 3.76 -37.36 -17.59
CA ALA A 81 2.69 -38.03 -18.33
C ALA A 81 1.59 -37.04 -18.78
N PHE A 82 1.25 -36.08 -17.93
CA PHE A 82 0.30 -35.01 -18.26
C PHE A 82 0.81 -34.13 -19.42
N ILE A 83 2.06 -33.66 -19.34
CA ILE A 83 2.71 -32.87 -20.39
C ILE A 83 2.76 -33.65 -21.72
N ALA A 84 3.07 -34.94 -21.66
CA ALA A 84 3.16 -35.82 -22.82
C ALA A 84 1.80 -36.21 -23.44
N SER A 85 0.67 -35.83 -22.83
CA SER A 85 -0.67 -36.20 -23.32
C SER A 85 -1.01 -35.65 -24.72
N GLY A 86 -0.35 -34.56 -25.14
CA GLY A 86 -0.58 -33.92 -26.44
C GLY A 86 -1.93 -33.21 -26.57
N THR A 87 -2.64 -33.00 -25.45
CA THR A 87 -4.01 -32.45 -25.43
C THR A 87 -4.03 -30.91 -25.50
N TYR A 88 -2.97 -30.27 -25.04
CA TYR A 88 -2.92 -28.84 -24.76
C TYR A 88 -1.73 -28.19 -25.46
N THR A 89 -1.86 -26.90 -25.79
CA THR A 89 -0.74 -26.08 -26.24
C THR A 89 0.31 -25.91 -25.14
N SER A 90 1.53 -25.48 -25.48
CA SER A 90 2.58 -25.23 -24.48
C SER A 90 2.17 -24.17 -23.44
N VAL A 91 1.43 -23.14 -23.86
CA VAL A 91 0.91 -22.10 -22.96
C VAL A 91 -0.15 -22.69 -22.03
N GLU A 92 -1.11 -23.45 -22.54
CA GLU A 92 -2.11 -24.12 -21.71
C GLU A 92 -1.47 -25.13 -20.74
N LEU A 93 -0.47 -25.89 -21.19
CA LEU A 93 0.31 -26.77 -20.33
C LEU A 93 1.02 -26.00 -19.23
N SER A 94 1.62 -24.84 -19.52
CA SER A 94 2.28 -24.00 -18.51
C SER A 94 1.27 -23.54 -17.44
N MET A 95 0.06 -23.14 -17.86
CA MET A 95 -1.02 -22.76 -16.96
C MET A 95 -1.49 -23.95 -16.12
N TYR A 96 -1.79 -25.12 -16.70
CA TYR A 96 -2.24 -26.26 -15.90
C TYR A 96 -1.15 -26.83 -14.99
N CYS A 97 0.10 -26.83 -15.44
CA CYS A 97 1.23 -27.29 -14.64
C CYS A 97 1.48 -26.36 -13.45
N SER A 98 1.30 -25.04 -13.58
CA SER A 98 1.47 -24.12 -12.44
C SER A 98 0.55 -24.47 -11.27
N PHE A 99 -0.74 -24.72 -11.52
CA PHE A 99 -1.69 -25.12 -10.49
C PHE A 99 -1.39 -26.51 -9.92
N LYS A 100 -1.00 -27.47 -10.76
CA LYS A 100 -0.62 -28.82 -10.31
C LYS A 100 0.61 -28.77 -9.38
N VAL A 101 1.65 -28.03 -9.77
CA VAL A 101 2.86 -27.85 -8.96
C VAL A 101 2.56 -27.09 -7.68
N LYS A 102 1.81 -25.98 -7.75
CA LYS A 102 1.42 -25.20 -6.56
C LYS A 102 0.66 -26.04 -5.55
N ARG A 103 -0.37 -26.78 -6.01
CA ARG A 103 -1.18 -27.63 -5.15
C ARG A 103 -0.36 -28.76 -4.54
N PHE A 104 0.57 -29.36 -5.29
CA PHE A 104 1.50 -30.35 -4.76
C PHE A 104 2.41 -29.75 -3.68
N PHE A 105 2.97 -28.56 -3.91
CA PHE A 105 3.81 -27.87 -2.92
C PHE A 105 3.01 -27.50 -1.66
N LEU A 106 1.78 -27.02 -1.80
CA LEU A 106 0.93 -26.66 -0.65
C LEU A 106 0.48 -27.87 0.17
N LYS A 107 0.26 -29.02 -0.48
CA LYS A 107 -0.07 -30.28 0.19
C LYS A 107 1.02 -30.71 1.19
N TYR A 108 2.27 -30.38 0.89
CA TYR A 108 3.42 -30.62 1.75
C TYR A 108 4.05 -29.28 2.11
N SER A 109 3.50 -28.58 3.11
CA SER A 109 3.82 -27.17 3.41
C SER A 109 5.32 -26.81 3.42
N VAL A 110 6.19 -27.73 3.85
CA VAL A 110 7.66 -27.60 3.77
C VAL A 110 8.13 -27.34 2.34
N PHE A 111 7.62 -28.08 1.35
CA PHE A 111 7.98 -27.93 -0.06
C PHE A 111 7.61 -26.55 -0.59
N TYR A 112 6.43 -26.03 -0.23
CA TYR A 112 6.04 -24.68 -0.65
C TYR A 112 7.00 -23.62 -0.10
N GLN A 113 7.36 -23.72 1.18
CA GLN A 113 8.25 -22.73 1.81
C GLN A 113 9.67 -22.80 1.27
N GLU A 114 10.19 -24.01 1.03
CA GLU A 114 11.58 -24.20 0.59
C GLU A 114 11.79 -24.02 -0.92
N TYR A 115 10.82 -24.42 -1.75
CA TYR A 115 11.07 -24.60 -3.19
C TYR A 115 10.42 -23.55 -4.08
N ARG A 116 9.47 -22.75 -3.60
CA ARG A 116 8.77 -21.77 -4.45
C ARG A 116 9.71 -20.77 -5.15
N TYR A 117 10.87 -20.46 -4.57
CA TYR A 117 11.84 -19.53 -5.17
C TYR A 117 12.98 -20.23 -5.93
N ILE A 118 12.87 -21.54 -6.19
CA ILE A 118 13.83 -22.25 -7.05
C ILE A 118 13.59 -21.85 -8.51
N SER A 119 14.68 -21.59 -9.22
CA SER A 119 14.65 -21.19 -10.63
C SER A 119 14.24 -22.34 -11.55
N ILE A 120 13.39 -22.02 -12.53
CA ILE A 120 13.02 -22.85 -13.67
C ILE A 120 13.88 -22.41 -14.86
N GLY A 121 15.01 -23.07 -15.05
CA GLY A 121 15.98 -22.69 -16.08
C GLY A 121 16.39 -21.22 -15.96
N SER A 122 16.35 -20.49 -17.08
CA SER A 122 16.54 -19.04 -17.14
C SER A 122 15.24 -18.24 -17.18
N TRP A 123 14.07 -18.90 -17.06
CA TRP A 123 12.78 -18.27 -17.28
C TRP A 123 12.31 -17.46 -16.06
N GLY A 124 12.39 -18.04 -14.87
CA GLY A 124 11.86 -17.46 -13.63
C GLY A 124 11.97 -18.46 -12.49
N THR A 125 11.11 -18.35 -11.47
CA THR A 125 10.98 -19.27 -10.34
C THR A 125 9.65 -20.03 -10.39
N PHE A 126 9.47 -21.02 -9.49
CA PHE A 126 8.15 -21.64 -9.31
C PHE A 126 7.08 -20.63 -8.86
N ASP A 127 7.44 -19.63 -8.05
CA ASP A 127 6.54 -18.56 -7.63
C ASP A 127 6.07 -17.72 -8.83
N ASP A 128 7.00 -17.36 -9.73
CA ASP A 128 6.66 -16.69 -11.00
C ASP A 128 5.71 -17.54 -11.85
N LEU A 129 5.95 -18.86 -11.92
CA LEU A 129 5.07 -19.79 -12.63
C LEU A 129 3.66 -19.82 -12.04
N PHE A 130 3.54 -19.75 -10.70
CA PHE A 130 2.25 -19.70 -10.02
C PHE A 130 1.49 -18.41 -10.35
N GLN A 131 2.17 -17.26 -10.31
CA GLN A 131 1.57 -15.96 -10.65
C GLN A 131 1.10 -15.91 -12.12
N VAL A 132 1.93 -16.39 -13.04
CA VAL A 132 1.57 -16.52 -14.47
C VAL A 132 0.41 -17.47 -14.68
N GLY A 133 0.35 -18.57 -13.92
CA GLY A 133 -0.78 -19.49 -13.87
C GLY A 133 -2.10 -18.83 -13.56
N THR A 134 -2.15 -18.09 -12.44
CA THR A 134 -3.32 -17.30 -12.03
C THR A 134 -3.71 -16.30 -13.11
N PHE A 135 -2.72 -15.61 -13.70
CA PHE A 135 -2.96 -14.59 -14.71
C PHE A 135 -3.54 -15.15 -16.02
N HIS A 136 -3.01 -16.25 -16.55
CA HIS A 136 -3.58 -16.96 -17.71
C HIS A 136 -4.98 -17.49 -17.41
N SER A 137 -5.18 -18.04 -16.22
CA SER A 137 -6.46 -18.62 -15.83
C SER A 137 -7.55 -17.54 -15.71
N SER A 138 -7.22 -16.34 -15.24
CA SER A 138 -8.17 -15.22 -15.15
C SER A 138 -8.82 -14.90 -16.49
N ASP A 139 -8.03 -14.80 -17.57
CA ASP A 139 -8.55 -14.54 -18.92
C ASP A 139 -9.55 -15.62 -19.37
N LYS A 140 -9.27 -16.88 -18.98
CA LYS A 140 -10.12 -18.02 -19.29
C LYS A 140 -11.41 -18.03 -18.48
N PHE A 141 -11.36 -17.63 -17.21
CA PHE A 141 -12.51 -17.67 -16.29
C PHE A 141 -13.49 -16.51 -16.44
N ASN A 142 -13.19 -15.47 -17.23
CA ASN A 142 -14.15 -14.37 -17.48
C ASN A 142 -15.55 -14.84 -17.90
N GLY A 143 -15.65 -15.99 -18.57
CA GLY A 143 -16.94 -16.58 -18.96
C GLY A 143 -17.76 -17.21 -17.82
N CYS A 144 -17.19 -17.45 -16.63
CA CYS A 144 -17.87 -18.18 -15.56
C CYS A 144 -18.93 -17.35 -14.82
N LEU A 145 -18.87 -16.01 -14.93
CA LEU A 145 -19.82 -15.08 -14.33
C LEU A 145 -21.06 -14.83 -15.18
N VAL A 146 -21.14 -15.40 -16.39
CA VAL A 146 -22.27 -15.23 -17.31
C VAL A 146 -22.99 -16.56 -17.54
N MET A 147 -24.25 -16.50 -17.95
CA MET A 147 -25.01 -17.70 -18.29
C MET A 147 -24.50 -18.28 -19.62
N ASN A 148 -24.30 -19.60 -19.66
CA ASN A 148 -24.00 -20.34 -20.88
C ASN A 148 -25.22 -20.42 -21.82
N SER A 149 -25.07 -21.08 -22.97
CA SER A 149 -26.14 -21.20 -23.97
C SER A 149 -27.41 -21.91 -23.48
N ALA A 150 -27.36 -22.62 -22.35
CA ALA A 150 -28.52 -23.25 -21.71
C ALA A 150 -29.21 -22.34 -20.69
N GLY A 151 -28.76 -21.09 -20.52
CA GLY A 151 -29.32 -20.16 -19.54
C GLY A 151 -28.93 -20.49 -18.09
N LYS A 152 -27.75 -21.10 -17.90
CA LYS A 152 -27.25 -21.52 -16.59
C LYS A 152 -25.85 -20.99 -16.33
N PHE A 153 -25.51 -20.76 -15.07
CA PHE A 153 -24.13 -20.48 -14.67
C PHE A 153 -23.37 -21.78 -14.46
N ASP A 154 -22.19 -21.94 -15.08
CA ASP A 154 -21.39 -23.15 -14.94
C ASP A 154 -20.91 -23.37 -13.49
N ILE A 155 -20.67 -22.29 -12.74
CA ILE A 155 -20.34 -22.37 -11.30
C ILE A 155 -21.49 -23.02 -10.52
N ILE A 156 -22.74 -22.64 -10.80
CA ILE A 156 -23.92 -23.23 -10.14
C ILE A 156 -24.04 -24.72 -10.48
N GLU A 157 -23.90 -25.09 -11.76
CA GLU A 157 -23.95 -26.49 -12.17
C GLU A 157 -22.86 -27.32 -11.46
N THR A 158 -21.67 -26.74 -11.26
CA THR A 158 -20.56 -27.36 -10.55
C THR A 158 -20.90 -27.63 -9.08
N PHE A 159 -21.46 -26.64 -8.38
CA PHE A 159 -21.88 -26.82 -6.98
C PHE A 159 -23.10 -27.73 -6.85
N LEU A 160 -23.95 -27.84 -7.87
CA LEU A 160 -24.99 -28.87 -7.93
C LEU A 160 -24.39 -30.28 -8.06
N GLN A 161 -23.27 -30.47 -8.77
CA GLN A 161 -22.54 -31.75 -8.76
C GLN A 161 -21.94 -32.03 -7.37
N PHE A 162 -21.35 -31.03 -6.73
CA PHE A 162 -20.84 -31.16 -5.36
C PHE A 162 -21.93 -31.60 -4.38
N LYS A 163 -23.12 -30.99 -4.47
CA LYS A 163 -24.30 -31.32 -3.67
C LYS A 163 -24.65 -32.82 -3.71
N LEU A 164 -24.43 -33.50 -4.83
CA LEU A 164 -24.72 -34.94 -4.97
C LEU A 164 -23.78 -35.84 -4.16
N LYS A 165 -22.60 -35.34 -3.76
CA LYS A 165 -21.64 -36.06 -2.91
C LYS A 165 -22.00 -35.99 -1.42
N LEU A 166 -22.91 -35.10 -1.02
CA LEU A 166 -23.23 -34.84 0.38
C LEU A 166 -24.19 -35.89 0.95
N SER A 167 -24.01 -36.23 2.23
CA SER A 167 -24.94 -37.12 2.94
C SER A 167 -26.33 -36.50 3.17
N ASN A 168 -26.42 -35.17 3.25
CA ASN A 168 -27.68 -34.44 3.34
C ASN A 168 -27.74 -33.33 2.28
N PRO A 169 -28.07 -33.66 1.01
CA PRO A 169 -28.07 -32.70 -0.08
C PRO A 169 -28.98 -31.49 0.15
N SER A 170 -30.13 -31.66 0.81
CA SER A 170 -31.12 -30.58 0.99
C SER A 170 -30.59 -29.41 1.85
N ALA A 171 -29.66 -29.67 2.77
CA ALA A 171 -29.03 -28.59 3.54
C ALA A 171 -28.20 -27.65 2.65
N PHE A 172 -27.73 -28.13 1.50
CA PHE A 172 -26.90 -27.36 0.58
C PHE A 172 -27.69 -26.37 -0.30
N ASP A 173 -29.02 -26.44 -0.30
CA ASP A 173 -29.88 -25.54 -1.11
C ASP A 173 -29.73 -24.06 -0.71
N ALA A 174 -29.37 -23.79 0.55
CA ALA A 174 -29.05 -22.44 1.01
C ALA A 174 -27.81 -21.86 0.31
N TYR A 175 -26.75 -22.67 0.17
CA TYR A 175 -25.51 -22.26 -0.51
C TYR A 175 -25.75 -22.02 -2.01
N ILE A 176 -26.54 -22.88 -2.66
CA ILE A 176 -26.92 -22.68 -4.07
C ILE A 176 -27.69 -21.37 -4.24
N SER A 177 -28.60 -21.05 -3.32
CA SER A 177 -29.38 -19.82 -3.37
C SER A 177 -28.50 -18.58 -3.16
N GLU A 178 -27.60 -18.61 -2.18
CA GLU A 178 -26.62 -17.55 -1.91
C GLU A 178 -25.75 -17.26 -3.13
N LEU A 179 -25.14 -18.30 -3.73
CA LEU A 179 -24.32 -18.16 -4.93
C LEU A 179 -25.13 -17.66 -6.13
N THR A 180 -26.39 -18.10 -6.28
CA THR A 180 -27.27 -17.63 -7.34
C THR A 180 -27.55 -16.13 -7.21
N LEU A 181 -27.78 -15.63 -6.00
CA LEU A 181 -28.00 -14.21 -5.74
C LEU A 181 -26.76 -13.37 -6.09
N ILE A 182 -25.56 -13.85 -5.73
CA ILE A 182 -24.29 -13.18 -6.10
C ILE A 182 -24.18 -13.06 -7.62
N LEU A 183 -24.37 -14.16 -8.35
CA LEU A 183 -24.19 -14.20 -9.80
C LEU A 183 -25.24 -13.39 -10.57
N GLN A 184 -26.50 -13.43 -10.12
CA GLN A 184 -27.62 -12.71 -10.73
C GLN A 184 -27.67 -11.23 -10.36
N SER A 185 -26.92 -10.79 -9.34
CA SER A 185 -26.89 -9.39 -8.94
C SER A 185 -26.42 -8.51 -10.10
N THR A 186 -27.16 -7.41 -10.30
CA THR A 186 -26.80 -6.33 -11.22
C THR A 186 -26.14 -5.15 -10.50
N THR A 187 -26.00 -5.22 -9.18
CA THR A 187 -25.37 -4.17 -8.38
C THR A 187 -23.88 -4.41 -8.21
N TYR A 188 -23.47 -5.68 -8.15
CA TYR A 188 -22.06 -6.05 -8.04
C TYR A 188 -21.37 -5.96 -9.39
N THR A 189 -20.22 -5.29 -9.39
CA THR A 189 -19.18 -5.42 -10.40
C THR A 189 -18.63 -6.84 -10.45
N ASP A 190 -17.92 -7.18 -11.53
CA ASP A 190 -17.29 -8.49 -11.64
C ASP A 190 -16.21 -8.71 -10.56
N SER A 191 -15.50 -7.63 -10.15
CA SER A 191 -14.54 -7.66 -9.05
C SER A 191 -15.21 -8.07 -7.73
N GLU A 192 -16.31 -7.41 -7.38
CA GLU A 192 -17.08 -7.73 -6.17
C GLU A 192 -17.65 -9.15 -6.23
N LYS A 193 -18.10 -9.61 -7.40
CA LYS A 193 -18.55 -11.00 -7.57
C LYS A 193 -17.43 -12.00 -7.33
N TYR A 194 -16.24 -11.77 -7.85
CA TYR A 194 -15.10 -12.66 -7.57
C TYR A 194 -14.72 -12.65 -6.10
N ASN A 195 -14.69 -11.48 -5.45
CA ASN A 195 -14.48 -11.40 -4.00
C ASN A 195 -15.49 -12.28 -3.24
N LEU A 196 -16.78 -12.11 -3.50
CA LEU A 196 -17.84 -12.90 -2.84
C LEU A 196 -17.76 -14.40 -3.19
N ILE A 197 -17.33 -14.75 -4.40
CA ILE A 197 -17.08 -16.15 -4.79
C ILE A 197 -15.92 -16.75 -3.98
N TYR A 198 -14.84 -16.00 -3.72
CA TYR A 198 -13.76 -16.45 -2.85
C TYR A 198 -14.26 -16.76 -1.43
N GLU A 199 -15.03 -15.84 -0.86
CA GLU A 199 -15.63 -16.03 0.46
C GLU A 199 -16.57 -17.24 0.49
N PHE A 200 -17.40 -17.40 -0.55
CA PHE A 200 -18.30 -18.54 -0.70
C PHE A 200 -17.54 -19.87 -0.75
N ILE A 201 -16.51 -19.98 -1.60
CA ILE A 201 -15.68 -21.20 -1.71
C ILE A 201 -15.00 -21.52 -0.37
N THR A 202 -14.49 -20.49 0.31
CA THR A 202 -13.82 -20.63 1.61
C THR A 202 -14.79 -21.12 2.68
N LYS A 203 -16.01 -20.57 2.71
CA LYS A 203 -17.10 -20.99 3.60
C LYS A 203 -17.48 -22.46 3.35
N VAL A 204 -17.76 -22.85 2.10
CA VAL A 204 -18.08 -24.24 1.75
C VAL A 204 -16.93 -25.19 2.14
N SER A 205 -15.69 -24.81 1.86
CA SER A 205 -14.52 -25.62 2.22
C SER A 205 -14.35 -25.79 3.73
N THR A 206 -14.77 -24.80 4.52
CA THR A 206 -14.71 -24.82 5.98
C THR A 206 -15.84 -25.66 6.57
N ASP A 207 -17.03 -25.60 5.98
CA ASP A 207 -18.21 -26.33 6.42
C ASP A 207 -18.17 -27.82 6.04
N PHE A 208 -17.44 -28.17 4.97
CA PHE A 208 -17.30 -29.54 4.45
C PHE A 208 -15.82 -29.97 4.30
N PRO A 209 -15.03 -29.99 5.37
CA PRO A 209 -13.57 -30.20 5.30
C PRO A 209 -13.20 -31.56 4.73
N ASP A 210 -13.98 -32.61 5.00
CA ASP A 210 -13.74 -33.97 4.49
C ASP A 210 -13.89 -34.09 2.97
N LEU A 211 -14.60 -33.15 2.34
CA LEU A 211 -14.84 -33.10 0.89
C LEU A 211 -14.11 -31.94 0.22
N LYS A 212 -13.15 -31.31 0.91
CA LYS A 212 -12.42 -30.15 0.37
C LYS A 212 -11.65 -30.48 -0.91
N GLU A 213 -10.95 -31.60 -0.95
CA GLU A 213 -10.25 -32.04 -2.16
C GLU A 213 -11.25 -32.38 -3.29
N ASP A 214 -12.33 -33.07 -2.93
CA ASP A 214 -13.43 -33.40 -3.83
C ASP A 214 -14.12 -32.17 -4.44
N LEU A 215 -14.15 -31.05 -3.70
CA LEU A 215 -14.65 -29.75 -4.17
C LEU A 215 -13.65 -29.12 -5.14
N PHE A 216 -12.37 -29.06 -4.76
CA PHE A 216 -11.30 -28.43 -5.54
C PHE A 216 -10.95 -29.15 -6.84
N ASP A 217 -11.30 -30.42 -6.96
CA ASP A 217 -11.20 -31.22 -8.18
C ASP A 217 -12.38 -31.04 -9.16
N LEU A 218 -13.47 -30.38 -8.77
CA LEU A 218 -14.61 -30.19 -9.67
C LEU A 218 -14.29 -29.14 -10.74
N GLU A 219 -14.61 -29.47 -11.98
CA GLU A 219 -14.46 -28.59 -13.15
C GLU A 219 -15.64 -27.61 -13.27
N VAL A 220 -15.32 -26.34 -13.44
CA VAL A 220 -16.26 -25.26 -13.75
C VAL A 220 -16.41 -25.16 -15.27
N GLY A 221 -17.38 -25.89 -15.81
CA GLY A 221 -17.64 -25.93 -17.25
C GLY A 221 -16.39 -26.36 -18.04
N SER A 222 -15.89 -25.46 -18.89
CA SER A 222 -14.63 -25.67 -19.65
C SER A 222 -13.48 -24.76 -19.20
N PHE A 223 -13.68 -23.99 -18.12
CA PHE A 223 -12.76 -22.95 -17.68
C PHE A 223 -11.58 -23.54 -16.90
N GLY A 224 -11.86 -24.47 -15.99
CA GLY A 224 -10.89 -25.12 -15.11
C GLY A 224 -11.54 -25.51 -13.79
N SER A 225 -10.76 -25.97 -12.82
CA SER A 225 -11.31 -26.47 -11.56
C SER A 225 -11.70 -25.36 -10.57
N ILE A 226 -12.47 -25.70 -9.53
CA ILE A 226 -12.78 -24.79 -8.41
C ILE A 226 -11.49 -24.32 -7.72
N TYR A 227 -10.45 -25.15 -7.67
CA TYR A 227 -9.14 -24.72 -7.16
C TYR A 227 -8.58 -23.54 -7.98
N MET A 228 -8.62 -23.63 -9.31
CA MET A 228 -8.18 -22.54 -10.20
C MET A 228 -9.02 -21.28 -9.98
N LEU A 229 -10.35 -21.44 -9.86
CA LEU A 229 -11.26 -20.33 -9.55
C LEU A 229 -10.91 -19.67 -8.21
N GLN A 230 -10.59 -20.45 -7.18
CA GLN A 230 -10.20 -19.93 -5.86
C GLN A 230 -8.90 -19.12 -5.93
N GLU A 231 -7.91 -19.60 -6.67
CA GLU A 231 -6.61 -18.94 -6.84
C GLU A 231 -6.70 -17.62 -7.64
N ILE A 232 -7.71 -17.48 -8.50
CA ILE A 232 -8.06 -16.21 -9.15
C ILE A 232 -8.83 -15.31 -8.17
N SER A 233 -9.90 -15.83 -7.58
CA SER A 233 -10.83 -15.04 -6.76
C SER A 233 -10.18 -14.47 -5.49
N ILE A 234 -9.16 -15.15 -4.94
CA ILE A 234 -8.36 -14.63 -3.82
C ILE A 234 -7.64 -13.32 -4.15
N GLN A 235 -7.30 -13.04 -5.42
CA GLN A 235 -6.66 -11.76 -5.78
C GLN A 235 -7.63 -10.59 -5.59
N TYR A 236 -8.89 -10.79 -6.00
CA TYR A 236 -9.97 -9.81 -5.79
C TYR A 236 -10.26 -9.62 -4.31
N TYR A 237 -10.37 -10.72 -3.54
CA TYR A 237 -10.51 -10.65 -2.09
C TYR A 237 -9.38 -9.83 -1.43
N ARG A 238 -8.12 -10.07 -1.83
CA ARG A 238 -6.97 -9.32 -1.31
C ARG A 238 -7.03 -7.84 -1.64
N MET A 239 -7.52 -7.45 -2.83
CA MET A 239 -7.71 -6.03 -3.16
C MET A 239 -8.68 -5.38 -2.17
N GLU A 240 -9.83 -6.00 -1.94
CA GLU A 240 -10.86 -5.51 -0.99
C GLU A 240 -10.33 -5.39 0.45
N GLN A 241 -9.39 -6.24 0.86
CA GLN A 241 -8.77 -6.14 2.18
C GLN A 241 -7.83 -4.93 2.35
N ILE A 242 -7.40 -4.26 1.27
CA ILE A 242 -6.44 -3.15 1.38
C ILE A 242 -7.01 -1.96 2.15
N GLU A 243 -8.30 -1.65 2.00
CA GLU A 243 -8.93 -0.55 2.74
C GLU A 243 -8.73 -0.75 4.25
N VAL A 244 -9.10 -1.92 4.76
CA VAL A 244 -8.94 -2.29 6.18
C VAL A 244 -7.47 -2.34 6.59
N LEU A 245 -6.60 -2.87 5.72
CA LEU A 245 -5.17 -3.00 6.02
C LEU A 245 -4.46 -1.64 6.11
N PHE A 246 -4.92 -0.65 5.36
CA PHE A 246 -4.35 0.70 5.32
C PHE A 246 -5.04 1.65 6.30
N GLU A 247 -6.11 1.20 6.96
CA GLU A 247 -6.80 1.95 8.00
C GLU A 247 -5.96 2.08 9.28
N GLY A 248 -6.04 3.25 9.93
CA GLY A 248 -5.38 3.54 11.20
C GLY A 248 -4.06 4.31 11.08
N GLN A 249 -3.92 5.36 11.90
CA GLN A 249 -2.73 6.22 11.99
C GLN A 249 -2.16 6.20 13.41
N PRO A 250 -0.82 6.28 13.61
CA PRO A 250 0.23 6.46 12.60
C PRO A 250 0.69 5.15 11.93
N LYS A 251 0.25 3.98 12.40
CA LYS A 251 0.63 2.68 11.84
C LYS A 251 -0.62 1.81 11.65
N CYS A 252 -1.01 1.67 10.39
CA CYS A 252 -2.08 0.78 9.98
C CYS A 252 -1.74 -0.70 10.23
N ALA A 253 -2.72 -1.58 10.04
CA ALA A 253 -2.55 -3.02 10.24
C ALA A 253 -1.44 -3.60 9.34
N PHE A 254 -1.34 -3.15 8.09
CA PHE A 254 -0.30 -3.55 7.15
C PHE A 254 1.11 -3.30 7.69
N VAL A 255 1.41 -2.06 8.09
CA VAL A 255 2.75 -1.71 8.60
C VAL A 255 3.02 -2.41 9.93
N THR A 256 2.00 -2.52 10.79
CA THR A 256 2.12 -3.19 12.09
C THR A 256 2.49 -4.67 11.95
N ALA A 257 1.92 -5.37 10.96
CA ALA A 257 2.27 -6.76 10.67
C ALA A 257 3.73 -6.90 10.23
N LEU A 258 4.21 -6.03 9.34
CA LEU A 258 5.60 -6.04 8.88
C LEU A 258 6.60 -5.79 10.03
N TYR A 259 6.27 -4.86 10.93
CA TYR A 259 7.06 -4.60 12.12
C TYR A 259 7.11 -5.81 13.08
N SER A 260 6.00 -6.55 13.21
CA SER A 260 5.93 -7.75 14.05
C SER A 260 6.84 -8.86 13.53
N CYS A 261 7.03 -8.97 12.21
CA CYS A 261 7.96 -9.90 11.59
C CYS A 261 9.43 -9.64 12.00
N LEU A 262 9.81 -8.42 12.39
CA LEU A 262 11.18 -8.12 12.82
C LEU A 262 11.55 -8.77 14.16
N THR A 263 10.55 -9.10 14.98
CA THR A 263 10.73 -9.77 16.27
C THR A 263 10.50 -11.27 16.20
N ASP A 264 9.88 -11.76 15.13
CA ASP A 264 9.63 -13.18 14.93
C ASP A 264 10.93 -13.92 14.62
N SER A 265 11.27 -14.89 15.47
CA SER A 265 12.48 -15.71 15.35
C SER A 265 12.52 -16.54 14.06
N LYS A 266 11.37 -16.80 13.41
CA LYS A 266 11.31 -17.61 12.18
C LYS A 266 12.10 -17.00 11.02
N TYR A 267 12.24 -15.67 10.98
CA TYR A 267 12.97 -14.97 9.92
C TYR A 267 14.47 -14.76 10.19
N GLN A 268 14.96 -15.10 11.40
CA GLN A 268 16.39 -15.11 11.74
C GLN A 268 17.17 -13.83 11.38
N LEU A 269 16.54 -12.65 11.50
CA LEU A 269 17.12 -11.39 11.06
C LEU A 269 18.24 -10.89 11.99
N SER A 270 19.36 -10.48 11.40
CA SER A 270 20.43 -9.78 12.13
C SER A 270 19.97 -8.40 12.62
N ALA A 271 20.64 -7.83 13.62
CA ALA A 271 20.35 -6.49 14.10
C ALA A 271 20.44 -5.42 12.99
N SER A 272 21.44 -5.53 12.11
CA SER A 272 21.60 -4.63 10.96
C SER A 272 20.44 -4.76 9.97
N ASN A 273 20.03 -5.99 9.64
CA ASN A 273 18.91 -6.24 8.72
C ASN A 273 17.60 -5.69 9.27
N LYS A 274 17.36 -5.85 10.59
CA LYS A 274 16.21 -5.21 11.26
C LYS A 274 16.28 -3.69 11.13
N GLY A 275 17.45 -3.08 11.23
CA GLY A 275 17.64 -1.63 11.02
C GLY A 275 17.26 -1.19 9.61
N TYR A 276 17.73 -1.88 8.58
CA TYR A 276 17.40 -1.57 7.18
C TYR A 276 15.91 -1.71 6.88
N LEU A 277 15.27 -2.78 7.39
CA LEU A 277 13.84 -3.03 7.21
C LEU A 277 12.97 -2.00 7.95
N LYS A 278 13.35 -1.52 9.14
CA LYS A 278 12.61 -0.46 9.84
C LYS A 278 12.52 0.83 9.01
N ILE A 279 13.67 1.30 8.52
CA ILE A 279 13.74 2.49 7.65
C ILE A 279 12.87 2.29 6.42
N PHE A 280 12.87 1.09 5.87
CA PHE A 280 12.07 0.74 4.73
C PHE A 280 10.55 0.75 5.02
N PHE A 281 10.11 0.22 6.17
CA PHE A 281 8.70 0.23 6.59
C PHE A 281 8.18 1.63 6.94
N ASP A 282 9.04 2.49 7.48
CA ASP A 282 8.68 3.89 7.75
C ASP A 282 8.30 4.63 6.45
N ARG A 283 8.88 4.25 5.30
CA ARG A 283 8.46 4.79 3.99
C ARG A 283 7.06 4.36 3.60
N PHE A 284 6.68 3.13 3.91
CA PHE A 284 5.31 2.66 3.67
C PHE A 284 4.32 3.43 4.53
N SER A 285 4.64 3.70 5.80
CA SER A 285 3.82 4.56 6.65
C SER A 285 3.58 5.94 6.02
N VAL A 286 4.63 6.57 5.48
CA VAL A 286 4.51 7.88 4.80
C VAL A 286 3.60 7.78 3.56
N ILE A 287 3.79 6.76 2.71
CA ILE A 287 2.97 6.56 1.51
C ILE A 287 1.49 6.33 1.88
N ILE A 288 1.23 5.47 2.87
CA ILE A 288 -0.14 5.11 3.27
C ILE A 288 -0.86 6.32 3.89
N ALA A 289 -0.14 7.14 4.65
CA ALA A 289 -0.67 8.36 5.25
C ALA A 289 -0.90 9.50 4.25
N ASP A 290 -0.37 9.41 3.02
CA ASP A 290 -0.58 10.44 2.00
C ASP A 290 -2.04 10.41 1.50
N SER A 291 -2.80 11.44 1.87
CA SER A 291 -4.21 11.58 1.48
C SER A 291 -4.40 12.07 0.04
N THR A 292 -3.31 12.40 -0.66
CA THR A 292 -3.34 12.82 -2.07
C THR A 292 -3.20 11.65 -3.04
N LEU A 293 -2.94 10.44 -2.54
CA LEU A 293 -2.83 9.22 -3.33
C LEU A 293 -4.08 8.36 -3.19
N THR A 294 -4.55 7.79 -4.30
CA THR A 294 -5.56 6.72 -4.26
C THR A 294 -4.98 5.42 -3.70
N TYR A 295 -5.82 4.41 -3.42
CA TYR A 295 -5.32 3.11 -2.99
C TYR A 295 -4.41 2.46 -4.05
N ALA A 296 -4.82 2.48 -5.32
CA ALA A 296 -3.99 1.94 -6.40
C ALA A 296 -2.62 2.64 -6.49
N GLU A 297 -2.58 3.96 -6.29
CA GLU A 297 -1.34 4.74 -6.29
C GLU A 297 -0.45 4.44 -5.08
N LYS A 298 -1.04 4.26 -3.90
CA LYS A 298 -0.32 3.84 -2.68
C LYS A 298 0.34 2.47 -2.87
N ILE A 299 -0.42 1.49 -3.39
CA ILE A 299 0.09 0.15 -3.66
C ILE A 299 1.24 0.21 -4.68
N LYS A 300 1.07 0.95 -5.78
CA LYS A 300 2.10 1.16 -6.80
C LYS A 300 3.37 1.81 -6.23
N ALA A 301 3.22 2.80 -5.36
CA ALA A 301 4.35 3.44 -4.69
C ALA A 301 5.07 2.48 -3.73
N ILE A 302 4.34 1.64 -2.99
CA ILE A 302 4.92 0.58 -2.13
C ILE A 302 5.71 -0.43 -2.98
N ALA A 303 5.14 -0.90 -4.09
CA ALA A 303 5.81 -1.82 -5.00
C ALA A 303 7.10 -1.22 -5.59
N TYR A 304 7.06 0.06 -5.97
CA TYR A 304 8.26 0.78 -6.41
C TYR A 304 9.34 0.84 -5.32
N GLN A 305 8.96 1.15 -4.07
CA GLN A 305 9.89 1.17 -2.94
C GLN A 305 10.50 -0.22 -2.70
N TYR A 306 9.70 -1.29 -2.80
CA TYR A 306 10.18 -2.67 -2.77
C TYR A 306 11.23 -2.96 -3.84
N ARG A 307 10.98 -2.58 -5.09
CA ARG A 307 11.95 -2.75 -6.17
C ARG A 307 13.27 -2.02 -5.88
N GLN A 308 13.21 -0.81 -5.34
CA GLN A 308 14.44 -0.09 -4.95
C GLN A 308 15.17 -0.76 -3.78
N PHE A 309 14.42 -1.32 -2.83
CA PHE A 309 14.98 -2.07 -1.71
C PHE A 309 15.74 -3.31 -2.20
N VAL A 310 15.13 -4.12 -3.07
CA VAL A 310 15.75 -5.35 -3.62
C VAL A 310 17.04 -5.04 -4.40
N LYS A 311 17.10 -3.95 -5.16
CA LYS A 311 18.34 -3.53 -5.84
C LYS A 311 19.52 -3.34 -4.88
N THR A 312 19.25 -2.90 -3.65
CA THR A 312 20.27 -2.61 -2.63
C THR A 312 20.50 -3.82 -1.71
N TYR A 313 19.43 -4.54 -1.40
CA TYR A 313 19.39 -5.59 -0.37
C TYR A 313 18.80 -6.90 -0.90
N GLY A 314 19.12 -7.28 -2.14
CA GLY A 314 18.52 -8.45 -2.79
C GLY A 314 18.67 -9.76 -2.02
N TYR A 315 19.69 -9.89 -1.17
CA TYR A 315 19.85 -11.04 -0.27
C TYR A 315 18.72 -11.17 0.79
N LEU A 316 17.90 -10.13 0.98
CA LEU A 316 16.72 -10.14 1.85
C LEU A 316 15.41 -10.34 1.10
N GLU A 317 15.42 -10.44 -0.23
CA GLU A 317 14.20 -10.46 -1.05
C GLU A 317 13.25 -11.59 -0.64
N GLN A 318 13.73 -12.84 -0.66
CA GLN A 318 12.91 -14.01 -0.31
C GLN A 318 12.41 -13.93 1.15
N THR A 319 13.27 -13.48 2.06
CA THR A 319 12.89 -13.28 3.46
C THR A 319 11.77 -12.23 3.56
N PHE A 320 11.89 -11.11 2.86
CA PHE A 320 10.90 -10.05 2.93
C PHE A 320 9.59 -10.42 2.24
N LEU A 321 9.63 -11.08 1.08
CA LEU A 321 8.44 -11.64 0.42
C LEU A 321 7.72 -12.66 1.32
N SER A 322 8.43 -13.33 2.23
CA SER A 322 7.82 -14.26 3.20
C SER A 322 7.18 -13.58 4.41
N PHE A 323 7.30 -12.26 4.59
CA PHE A 323 6.74 -11.57 5.75
C PHE A 323 5.22 -11.67 5.75
N GLU A 324 4.69 -12.27 6.81
CA GLU A 324 3.26 -12.46 7.03
C GLU A 324 2.57 -11.12 7.34
N ILE A 325 1.50 -10.83 6.59
CA ILE A 325 0.61 -9.70 6.83
C ILE A 325 -0.54 -10.17 7.74
N SER A 326 -1.24 -11.22 7.34
CA SER A 326 -2.26 -11.89 8.15
C SER A 326 -2.57 -13.27 7.59
N ALA A 327 -3.27 -14.11 8.36
CA ALA A 327 -3.74 -15.41 7.89
C ALA A 327 -4.73 -15.28 6.71
N GLN A 328 -5.53 -14.21 6.68
CA GLN A 328 -6.54 -13.96 5.64
C GLN A 328 -5.92 -13.40 4.36
N PHE A 329 -4.97 -12.47 4.49
CA PHE A 329 -4.35 -11.81 3.34
C PHE A 329 -3.20 -12.65 2.76
N GLY A 330 -2.35 -13.20 3.63
CA GLY A 330 -1.12 -13.89 3.27
C GLY A 330 0.12 -13.08 3.62
N THR A 331 1.09 -13.09 2.71
CA THR A 331 2.43 -12.50 2.89
C THR A 331 2.63 -11.22 2.09
N PHE A 332 3.76 -10.53 2.29
CA PHE A 332 4.15 -9.41 1.44
C PHE A 332 4.34 -9.84 -0.02
N GLY A 333 4.77 -11.08 -0.28
CA GLY A 333 4.79 -11.64 -1.64
C GLY A 333 3.39 -11.73 -2.25
N ASP A 334 2.39 -12.09 -1.45
CA ASP A 334 1.00 -12.08 -1.88
C ASP A 334 0.48 -10.66 -2.16
N PHE A 335 0.96 -9.66 -1.42
CA PHE A 335 0.67 -8.24 -1.69
C PHE A 335 1.22 -7.81 -3.06
N ILE A 336 2.48 -8.18 -3.37
CA ILE A 336 3.11 -7.87 -4.66
C ILE A 336 2.43 -8.62 -5.81
N ALA A 337 2.06 -9.89 -5.61
CA ALA A 337 1.34 -10.68 -6.61
C ALA A 337 -0.06 -10.10 -6.89
N MET A 338 -0.80 -9.71 -5.86
CA MET A 338 -2.09 -9.03 -6.00
C MET A 338 -1.94 -7.70 -6.76
N PHE A 339 -0.89 -6.92 -6.45
CA PHE A 339 -0.60 -5.70 -7.18
C PHE A 339 -0.34 -5.94 -8.67
N ALA A 340 0.56 -6.87 -8.98
CA ALA A 340 0.89 -7.22 -10.35
C ALA A 340 -0.34 -7.72 -11.11
N PHE A 341 -1.19 -8.53 -10.46
CA PHE A 341 -2.45 -9.01 -11.02
C PHE A 341 -3.43 -7.86 -11.31
N GLY A 342 -3.71 -7.01 -10.32
CA GLY A 342 -4.66 -5.89 -10.45
C GLY A 342 -4.26 -4.88 -11.50
N GLU A 343 -2.98 -4.53 -11.57
CA GLU A 343 -2.48 -3.61 -12.60
C GLU A 343 -2.45 -4.24 -13.99
N SER A 344 -2.09 -5.52 -14.12
CA SER A 344 -2.02 -6.20 -15.42
C SER A 344 -3.39 -6.51 -16.01
N GLN A 345 -4.37 -6.86 -15.16
CA GLN A 345 -5.77 -7.09 -15.57
C GLN A 345 -6.60 -5.80 -15.62
N GLN A 346 -6.08 -4.68 -15.12
CA GLN A 346 -6.81 -3.42 -14.96
C GLN A 346 -8.12 -3.62 -14.19
N CYS A 347 -8.10 -4.45 -13.15
CA CYS A 347 -9.28 -4.90 -12.42
C CYS A 347 -9.34 -4.37 -10.99
N TRP A 348 -8.78 -3.17 -10.76
CA TRP A 348 -8.90 -2.50 -9.47
C TRP A 348 -10.38 -2.20 -9.14
N PRO A 349 -10.78 -2.32 -7.87
CA PRO A 349 -12.05 -1.75 -7.41
C PRO A 349 -12.17 -0.27 -7.82
N GLU A 350 -13.36 0.19 -8.22
CA GLU A 350 -13.55 1.56 -8.75
C GLU A 350 -13.20 2.64 -7.71
N ASP A 351 -13.52 2.36 -6.45
CA ASP A 351 -13.22 3.17 -5.29
C ASP A 351 -11.70 3.28 -5.03
N PHE A 352 -10.90 2.32 -5.51
CA PHE A 352 -9.42 2.38 -5.41
C PHE A 352 -8.79 3.34 -6.41
N LEU A 353 -9.53 3.76 -7.43
CA LEU A 353 -9.05 4.63 -8.50
C LEU A 353 -9.44 6.10 -8.30
N VAL A 354 -10.27 6.39 -7.31
CA VAL A 354 -10.75 7.75 -7.02
C VAL A 354 -10.23 8.24 -5.68
N LEU A 355 -9.89 9.53 -5.60
CA LEU A 355 -9.65 10.19 -4.32
C LEU A 355 -10.99 10.44 -3.66
N PHE A 356 -11.33 9.69 -2.61
CA PHE A 356 -12.41 10.09 -1.72
C PHE A 356 -12.00 11.35 -0.98
N LYS A 357 -12.31 12.49 -1.59
CA LYS A 357 -12.39 13.73 -0.85
C LYS A 357 -13.50 13.51 0.15
N THR A 358 -13.19 13.42 1.43
CA THR A 358 -14.18 13.55 2.50
C THR A 358 -14.94 14.83 2.21
N THR A 359 -16.10 14.71 1.57
CA THR A 359 -17.12 15.74 1.54
C THR A 359 -17.54 15.81 2.99
N VAL A 360 -16.85 16.66 3.75
CA VAL A 360 -17.45 17.30 4.91
C VAL A 360 -18.67 17.97 4.30
N GLU A 361 -19.83 17.31 4.41
CA GLU A 361 -21.10 17.95 4.21
C GLU A 361 -21.11 19.11 5.20
N VAL A 362 -20.65 20.27 4.73
CA VAL A 362 -21.03 21.54 5.32
C VAL A 362 -22.53 21.57 5.08
N SER A 363 -23.24 21.08 6.07
CA SER A 363 -24.69 21.14 6.18
C SER A 363 -25.02 22.62 6.05
N THR A 364 -25.32 23.04 4.83
CA THR A 364 -25.84 24.36 4.52
C THR A 364 -27.15 24.44 5.27
N THR A 365 -27.08 25.00 6.47
CA THR A 365 -28.23 25.31 7.27
C THR A 365 -28.98 26.37 6.48
N GLU A 366 -30.00 25.97 5.72
CA GLU A 366 -30.89 26.91 5.06
C GLU A 366 -31.49 27.81 6.15
N VAL A 367 -31.12 29.08 6.09
CA VAL A 367 -31.71 30.12 6.93
C VAL A 367 -33.18 30.19 6.54
N PRO A 368 -34.12 29.85 7.44
CA PRO A 368 -35.52 29.88 7.10
C PRO A 368 -35.93 31.34 6.83
N THR A 369 -36.35 31.60 5.59
CA THR A 369 -37.05 32.83 5.22
C THR A 369 -38.35 32.91 6.02
N THR A 370 -38.33 33.75 7.05
CA THR A 370 -39.49 34.13 7.86
C THR A 370 -40.49 34.90 6.99
N GLU A 371 -41.48 34.20 6.43
CA GLU A 371 -42.68 34.86 5.90
C GLU A 371 -43.53 35.36 7.06
N PHE A 372 -43.69 36.67 7.14
CA PHE A 372 -44.59 37.35 8.08
C PHE A 372 -46.04 37.08 7.68
N TYR A 373 -46.68 36.08 8.30
CA TYR A 373 -48.13 36.01 8.31
C TYR A 373 -48.67 36.90 9.42
N THR A 374 -49.31 37.98 9.00
CA THR A 374 -50.18 38.83 9.82
C THR A 374 -51.32 38.00 10.41
N THR A 375 -51.26 37.90 11.73
CA THR A 375 -52.28 37.62 12.75
C THR A 375 -53.74 37.75 12.30
N ASP A 376 -54.57 36.74 12.61
CA ASP A 376 -55.82 36.94 13.37
C ASP A 376 -56.42 35.62 13.91
N PHE A 377 -56.22 35.44 15.23
CA PHE A 377 -57.21 35.07 16.26
C PHE A 377 -58.21 33.91 16.05
N SER A 378 -58.00 32.82 16.81
CA SER A 378 -58.81 32.45 18.00
C SER A 378 -59.03 30.93 18.17
N THR A 379 -58.31 30.38 19.17
CA THR A 379 -58.76 29.40 20.18
C THR A 379 -59.72 28.25 19.81
N THR A 380 -59.22 27.02 19.89
CA THR A 380 -59.92 25.91 20.57
C THR A 380 -58.88 24.96 21.20
N GLU A 381 -58.90 24.96 22.54
CA GLU A 381 -58.42 23.98 23.53
C GLU A 381 -57.59 22.77 23.06
N GLY A 382 -56.35 22.72 23.54
CA GLY A 382 -55.46 21.58 23.43
C GLY A 382 -55.75 20.49 24.46
N SER A 383 -55.59 19.25 24.04
CA SER A 383 -55.32 18.09 24.89
C SER A 383 -54.74 17.00 24.02
N THR A 384 -53.45 16.68 24.20
CA THR A 384 -52.87 15.35 23.95
C THR A 384 -51.40 15.35 24.39
N THR A 385 -51.23 15.00 25.66
CA THR A 385 -50.33 13.98 26.20
C THR A 385 -48.88 13.89 25.67
N ASP A 386 -47.97 14.19 26.60
CA ASP A 386 -46.54 13.87 26.60
C ASP A 386 -46.24 12.42 26.19
N PHE A 387 -45.28 12.26 25.28
CA PHE A 387 -44.47 11.04 25.21
C PHE A 387 -43.01 11.40 25.47
N SER A 388 -42.65 11.30 26.74
CA SER A 388 -41.29 11.20 27.23
C SER A 388 -40.64 9.93 26.69
N THR A 389 -39.52 10.04 25.98
CA THR A 389 -38.56 8.93 25.86
C THR A 389 -37.20 9.38 26.34
N THR A 390 -36.72 8.58 27.28
CA THR A 390 -35.68 8.82 28.27
C THR A 390 -34.29 8.75 27.66
N GLU A 391 -33.49 9.77 27.97
CA GLU A 391 -32.03 9.85 27.81
C GLU A 391 -31.34 8.62 28.42
N VAL A 392 -30.50 7.94 27.63
CA VAL A 392 -29.65 6.84 28.11
C VAL A 392 -28.38 7.43 28.67
N SER A 393 -28.30 7.42 30.00
CA SER A 393 -27.17 7.86 30.81
C SER A 393 -25.87 7.11 30.47
N THR A 394 -24.89 7.83 29.92
CA THR A 394 -23.50 7.37 29.86
C THR A 394 -22.90 7.38 31.26
N THR A 395 -22.56 6.21 31.77
CA THR A 395 -21.95 6.03 33.10
C THR A 395 -20.45 6.31 33.02
N GLU A 396 -20.04 7.35 33.75
CA GLU A 396 -18.65 7.73 34.03
C GLU A 396 -17.85 6.57 34.64
N VAL A 397 -16.72 6.23 34.02
CA VAL A 397 -15.73 5.30 34.59
C VAL A 397 -14.70 6.11 35.35
N SER A 398 -14.89 6.15 36.66
CA SER A 398 -13.96 6.69 37.66
C SER A 398 -12.59 6.02 37.54
N THR A 399 -11.57 6.78 37.17
CA THR A 399 -10.17 6.39 37.33
C THR A 399 -9.64 7.00 38.63
N THR A 400 -9.26 6.15 39.57
CA THR A 400 -8.76 6.50 40.90
C THR A 400 -7.35 5.95 41.06
N GLU A 401 -6.48 6.77 41.68
CA GLU A 401 -5.12 6.49 42.18
C GLU A 401 -4.01 6.26 41.14
N VAL A 402 -2.94 7.09 41.17
CA VAL A 402 -1.73 6.78 41.95
C VAL A 402 -0.98 8.09 42.26
N SER A 403 -0.85 8.34 43.55
CA SER A 403 -0.03 9.38 44.17
C SER A 403 1.46 9.14 43.89
N THR A 404 2.13 10.09 43.23
CA THR A 404 3.59 10.10 43.06
C THR A 404 4.20 11.15 43.98
N THR A 405 5.03 10.67 44.91
CA THR A 405 5.70 11.45 45.95
C THR A 405 6.97 12.12 45.40
N GLU A 406 6.99 13.45 45.53
CA GLU A 406 8.13 14.35 45.80
C GLU A 406 9.55 13.90 45.39
N VAL A 407 10.08 14.50 44.33
CA VAL A 407 11.52 14.69 44.14
C VAL A 407 11.81 16.19 44.18
N SER A 408 12.47 16.59 45.25
CA SER A 408 12.90 17.94 45.58
C SER A 408 14.19 18.28 44.82
N THR A 409 14.16 19.33 44.00
CA THR A 409 15.37 20.01 43.51
C THR A 409 15.15 21.52 43.40
N THR A 410 15.52 22.20 44.48
CA THR A 410 16.34 23.43 44.56
C THR A 410 16.00 24.62 43.64
N GLU A 411 15.23 25.55 44.22
CA GLU A 411 15.48 27.00 44.32
C GLU A 411 16.26 27.67 43.17
N VAL A 412 15.52 28.16 42.16
CA VAL A 412 15.99 29.26 41.31
C VAL A 412 15.30 30.53 41.78
N SER A 413 16.14 31.43 42.30
CA SER A 413 15.84 32.72 42.88
C SER A 413 14.96 33.57 41.96
N THR A 414 13.69 33.72 42.30
CA THR A 414 12.78 34.68 41.65
C THR A 414 12.89 36.02 42.34
N THR A 415 13.47 36.97 41.61
CA THR A 415 13.61 38.39 41.94
C THR A 415 12.28 39.01 42.33
N ASP A 416 12.29 39.72 43.46
CA ASP A 416 11.18 40.45 44.06
C ASP A 416 10.51 41.41 43.05
N PHE A 417 9.24 41.15 42.72
CA PHE A 417 8.35 42.17 42.18
C PHE A 417 7.50 42.71 43.32
N SER A 418 7.87 43.92 43.73
CA SER A 418 7.16 44.74 44.72
C SER A 418 5.68 44.90 44.36
N THR A 419 4.81 44.20 45.08
CA THR A 419 3.38 44.47 45.15
C THR A 419 3.16 45.86 45.71
N THR A 420 2.90 46.83 44.84
CA THR A 420 2.46 48.17 45.23
C THR A 420 0.94 48.12 45.35
N GLU A 421 0.46 48.37 46.57
CA GLU A 421 -0.94 48.38 46.99
C GLU A 421 -1.85 49.15 46.03
N SER A 422 -2.91 48.48 45.58
CA SER A 422 -4.00 49.07 44.80
C SER A 422 -4.89 49.90 45.72
N ALA A 423 -4.65 51.21 45.75
CA ALA A 423 -5.62 52.18 46.25
C ALA A 423 -6.74 52.32 45.21
N THR A 424 -7.87 51.64 45.45
CA THR A 424 -9.15 51.86 44.78
C THR A 424 -9.60 53.30 45.00
N THR A 425 -9.47 54.15 43.98
CA THR A 425 -10.09 55.48 43.98
C THR A 425 -11.04 55.58 42.78
N GLU A 426 -12.31 55.65 43.15
CA GLU A 426 -13.54 55.94 42.43
C GLU A 426 -13.42 56.53 41.01
N LEU A 427 -14.11 55.85 40.09
CA LEU A 427 -14.37 56.21 38.71
C LEU A 427 -15.14 57.53 38.61
N SER A 428 -14.47 58.60 38.20
CA SER A 428 -15.14 59.78 37.64
C SER A 428 -15.00 59.73 36.12
N THR A 429 -16.08 59.28 35.47
CA THR A 429 -16.32 59.33 34.03
C THR A 429 -16.06 60.73 33.48
N THR A 430 -15.02 60.89 32.67
CA THR A 430 -14.83 62.08 31.84
C THR A 430 -14.65 61.64 30.39
N GLU A 431 -15.55 62.15 29.57
CA GLU A 431 -15.74 61.99 28.12
C GLU A 431 -14.42 61.85 27.33
N VAL A 432 -14.34 60.76 26.57
CA VAL A 432 -13.22 60.44 25.68
C VAL A 432 -13.33 61.31 24.44
N PHE A 433 -12.51 62.36 24.37
CA PHE A 433 -12.23 63.05 23.12
C PHE A 433 -11.39 62.14 22.21
N THR A 434 -11.95 61.82 21.04
CA THR A 434 -11.29 61.14 19.93
C THR A 434 -10.01 61.88 19.54
N THR A 435 -8.86 61.32 19.90
CA THR A 435 -7.56 61.77 19.41
C THR A 435 -7.09 60.76 18.37
N GLU A 436 -6.89 61.24 17.14
CA GLU A 436 -6.46 60.43 16.01
C GLU A 436 -5.08 59.82 16.25
N VAL A 437 -5.03 58.48 16.18
CA VAL A 437 -3.80 57.71 16.31
C VAL A 437 -3.14 57.67 14.94
N TYR A 438 -2.06 58.43 14.80
CA TYR A 438 -1.14 58.32 13.67
C TYR A 438 -0.50 56.93 13.67
N THR A 439 -0.87 56.11 12.70
CA THR A 439 -0.24 54.83 12.40
C THR A 439 1.17 55.10 11.88
N THR A 440 2.16 54.86 12.74
CA THR A 440 3.56 54.83 12.33
C THR A 440 3.85 53.43 11.82
N GLU A 441 3.98 53.26 10.49
CA GLU A 441 4.36 51.99 9.89
C GLU A 441 5.77 51.61 10.35
N ALA A 442 5.87 50.53 11.12
CA ALA A 442 7.14 49.89 11.42
C ALA A 442 7.71 49.29 10.12
N PRO A 443 9.03 49.41 9.88
CA PRO A 443 9.63 48.96 8.64
C PRO A 443 9.48 47.45 8.52
N THR A 444 8.70 47.01 7.55
CA THR A 444 8.59 45.61 7.16
C THR A 444 9.92 45.23 6.53
N THR A 445 10.78 44.54 7.29
CA THR A 445 11.91 43.80 6.70
C THR A 445 11.32 42.72 5.80
N VAL A 446 11.24 43.03 4.50
CA VAL A 446 10.90 42.05 3.46
C VAL A 446 11.95 40.95 3.54
N VAL A 447 11.54 39.77 4.01
CA VAL A 447 12.38 38.58 3.93
C VAL A 447 12.61 38.34 2.45
N VAL A 448 13.86 38.47 1.99
CA VAL A 448 14.23 38.20 0.59
C VAL A 448 13.89 36.74 0.31
N THR A 449 12.81 36.52 -0.44
CA THR A 449 12.43 35.21 -0.98
C THR A 449 13.08 35.06 -2.36
N GLY A 450 13.67 33.90 -2.63
CA GLY A 450 14.29 33.62 -3.91
C GLY A 450 13.29 33.74 -5.05
N ASP A 451 13.60 34.59 -6.03
CA ASP A 451 12.82 34.72 -7.25
C ASP A 451 13.14 33.55 -8.17
N CYS A 452 12.14 32.68 -8.41
CA CYS A 452 12.26 31.50 -9.25
C CYS A 452 12.72 31.80 -10.68
N SER A 453 12.45 33.01 -11.20
CA SER A 453 12.93 33.41 -12.53
C SER A 453 14.46 33.58 -12.60
N THR A 454 15.13 33.74 -11.46
CA THR A 454 16.58 33.94 -11.36
C THR A 454 17.35 32.69 -10.88
N VAL A 455 16.65 31.61 -10.53
CA VAL A 455 17.21 30.43 -9.86
C VAL A 455 18.31 29.75 -10.66
N THR A 456 18.19 29.75 -12.00
CA THR A 456 19.16 29.16 -12.92
C THR A 456 20.56 29.71 -12.70
N SER A 457 20.67 31.01 -12.49
CA SER A 457 21.95 31.69 -12.27
C SER A 457 22.61 31.35 -10.93
N VAL A 458 21.87 30.71 -10.02
CA VAL A 458 22.31 30.35 -8.67
C VAL A 458 22.59 28.84 -8.59
N VAL A 459 21.60 27.99 -8.89
CA VAL A 459 21.70 26.55 -8.67
C VAL A 459 22.72 25.86 -9.59
N LEU A 460 22.97 26.44 -10.78
CA LEU A 460 23.95 25.91 -11.73
C LEU A 460 25.38 26.41 -11.49
N GLN A 461 25.61 27.22 -10.46
CA GLN A 461 26.96 27.72 -10.14
C GLN A 461 27.88 26.59 -9.68
N VAL A 462 29.12 26.65 -10.16
CA VAL A 462 30.21 25.77 -9.75
C VAL A 462 31.28 26.60 -9.05
N VAL A 463 31.49 26.32 -7.77
CA VAL A 463 32.50 26.98 -6.94
C VAL A 463 33.60 25.96 -6.64
N ASN A 464 34.83 26.23 -7.07
CA ASN A 464 35.98 25.32 -6.88
C ASN A 464 35.74 23.88 -7.37
N GLY A 465 35.02 23.71 -8.47
CA GLY A 465 34.68 22.40 -9.03
C GLY A 465 33.56 21.66 -8.29
N GLN A 466 32.86 22.31 -7.35
CA GLN A 466 31.76 21.75 -6.58
C GLN A 466 30.47 22.53 -6.83
N THR A 467 29.32 21.87 -6.67
CA THR A 467 28.02 22.52 -6.81
C THR A 467 27.77 23.49 -5.66
N ILE A 468 26.94 24.52 -5.90
CA ILE A 468 26.51 25.42 -4.83
C ILE A 468 25.83 24.67 -3.67
N LEU A 469 25.08 23.60 -3.97
CA LEU A 469 24.44 22.73 -2.97
C LEU A 469 25.46 22.07 -2.03
N TYR A 470 26.61 21.69 -2.57
CA TYR A 470 27.68 21.13 -1.77
C TYR A 470 28.32 22.19 -0.89
N THR A 471 28.72 23.33 -1.49
CA THR A 471 29.43 24.38 -0.76
C THR A 471 28.56 25.04 0.30
N ALA A 472 27.27 25.27 0.00
CA ALA A 472 26.31 25.82 0.95
C ALA A 472 26.05 24.88 2.14
N ALA A 473 26.07 23.57 1.93
CA ALA A 473 25.90 22.60 3.01
C ALA A 473 27.11 22.52 3.96
N MET A 474 28.30 22.94 3.51
CA MET A 474 29.49 22.92 4.36
C MET A 474 29.36 23.84 5.57
N ASP A 475 28.61 24.93 5.45
CA ASP A 475 28.38 25.89 6.54
C ASP A 475 27.62 25.27 7.72
N SER A 476 26.79 24.24 7.47
CA SER A 476 26.03 23.53 8.50
C SER A 476 26.59 22.14 8.84
N TRP A 477 27.71 21.72 8.24
CA TRP A 477 28.22 20.36 8.43
C TRP A 477 28.59 20.00 9.85
N SER A 478 28.93 20.97 10.71
CA SER A 478 29.24 20.67 12.11
C SER A 478 28.10 19.96 12.83
N THR A 479 26.84 20.15 12.39
CA THR A 479 25.65 19.54 13.00
C THR A 479 25.28 18.18 12.40
N TRP A 480 25.93 17.75 11.32
CA TRP A 480 25.56 16.53 10.59
C TRP A 480 26.38 15.32 11.06
N ALA A 481 25.73 14.16 11.14
CA ALA A 481 26.39 12.89 11.38
C ALA A 481 27.27 12.49 10.18
N ALA A 482 28.31 11.68 10.42
CA ALA A 482 29.29 11.32 9.39
C ALA A 482 28.67 10.66 8.15
N ILE A 483 27.68 9.78 8.35
CA ILE A 483 26.98 9.09 7.25
C ILE A 483 26.14 10.07 6.40
N GLU A 484 25.57 11.10 7.01
CA GLU A 484 24.75 12.10 6.33
C GLU A 484 25.61 12.97 5.41
N LYS A 485 26.81 13.34 5.88
CA LYS A 485 27.81 14.05 5.07
C LYS A 485 28.23 13.23 3.85
N ALA A 486 28.46 11.93 4.04
CA ALA A 486 28.84 11.03 2.97
C ALA A 486 27.73 10.88 1.92
N ASN A 487 26.48 10.69 2.36
CA ASN A 487 25.32 10.58 1.48
C ASN A 487 25.08 11.86 0.68
N TRP A 488 25.15 13.02 1.33
CA TRP A 488 24.97 14.31 0.64
C TRP A 488 26.11 14.63 -0.31
N LYS A 489 27.36 14.31 0.05
CA LYS A 489 28.50 14.44 -0.88
C LYS A 489 28.30 13.60 -2.13
N THR A 490 27.83 12.36 -1.97
CA THR A 490 27.53 11.46 -3.09
C THR A 490 26.40 12.04 -3.95
N PHE A 491 25.36 12.56 -3.32
CA PHE A 491 24.26 13.24 -4.01
C PHE A 491 24.73 14.45 -4.82
N CYS A 492 25.50 15.37 -4.22
CA CYS A 492 26.02 16.54 -4.94
C CYS A 492 26.95 16.14 -6.11
N THR A 493 27.70 15.04 -5.97
CA THR A 493 28.54 14.51 -7.05
C THR A 493 27.69 13.99 -8.20
N LYS A 494 26.59 13.29 -7.91
CA LYS A 494 25.59 12.87 -8.91
C LYS A 494 25.00 14.08 -9.63
N ILE A 495 24.57 15.11 -8.90
CA ILE A 495 24.04 16.34 -9.48
C ILE A 495 25.03 16.99 -10.44
N TYR A 496 26.29 17.11 -10.02
CA TYR A 496 27.34 17.70 -10.84
C TYR A 496 27.52 16.95 -12.16
N ASN A 497 27.72 15.63 -12.08
CA ASN A 497 28.03 14.79 -13.24
C ASN A 497 26.86 14.65 -14.21
N ASN A 498 25.63 14.56 -13.70
CA ASN A 498 24.47 14.26 -14.53
C ASN A 498 23.82 15.50 -15.14
N TYR A 499 23.83 16.64 -14.41
CA TYR A 499 23.02 17.80 -14.79
C TYR A 499 23.87 19.04 -15.02
N ILE A 500 24.76 19.40 -14.09
CA ILE A 500 25.52 20.65 -14.17
C ILE A 500 26.40 20.68 -15.43
N ILE A 501 27.21 19.63 -15.64
CA ILE A 501 28.12 19.53 -16.79
C ILE A 501 27.46 18.99 -18.06
N SER A 502 26.17 18.64 -18.01
CA SER A 502 25.46 18.12 -19.18
C SER A 502 25.41 19.16 -20.29
N THR A 503 25.78 18.76 -21.52
CA THR A 503 25.73 19.61 -22.71
C THR A 503 24.49 19.33 -23.57
N THR A 504 23.66 18.36 -23.18
CA THR A 504 22.47 17.94 -23.94
C THR A 504 21.17 18.49 -23.37
N MET A 505 21.22 19.15 -22.21
CA MET A 505 20.07 19.72 -21.52
C MET A 505 20.16 21.24 -21.54
N THR A 506 19.02 21.89 -21.76
CA THR A 506 18.83 23.31 -21.50
C THR A 506 18.96 23.61 -20.01
N ASP A 507 19.25 24.86 -19.67
CA ASP A 507 19.41 25.24 -18.26
C ASP A 507 18.11 25.05 -17.46
N ALA A 508 16.95 25.28 -18.06
CA ALA A 508 15.66 25.01 -17.43
C ALA A 508 15.49 23.52 -17.11
N GLU A 509 15.79 22.63 -18.06
CA GLU A 509 15.73 21.18 -17.83
C GLU A 509 16.68 20.73 -16.73
N LYS A 510 17.88 21.33 -16.65
CA LYS A 510 18.83 21.05 -15.57
C LYS A 510 18.26 21.43 -14.21
N VAL A 511 17.70 22.64 -14.09
CA VAL A 511 17.08 23.11 -12.85
C VAL A 511 15.94 22.17 -12.42
N THR A 512 15.03 21.84 -13.35
CA THR A 512 13.92 20.92 -13.08
C THR A 512 14.42 19.54 -12.63
N ALA A 513 15.42 18.98 -13.30
CA ALA A 513 16.02 17.70 -12.91
C ALA A 513 16.69 17.75 -11.53
N ILE A 514 17.38 18.86 -11.21
CA ILE A 514 18.02 19.05 -9.90
C ILE A 514 16.97 19.14 -8.79
N ILE A 515 15.90 19.94 -8.98
CA ILE A 515 14.79 20.03 -8.01
C ILE A 515 14.18 18.65 -7.79
N SER A 516 13.89 17.93 -8.87
CA SER A 516 13.36 16.56 -8.83
C SER A 516 14.26 15.63 -8.00
N GLU A 517 15.58 15.73 -8.18
CA GLU A 517 16.56 14.92 -7.46
C GLU A 517 16.70 15.31 -5.99
N ILE A 518 16.62 16.60 -5.65
CA ILE A 518 16.60 17.05 -4.25
C ILE A 518 15.34 16.51 -3.55
N ASN A 519 14.18 16.62 -4.19
CA ASN A 519 12.93 16.08 -3.66
C ASN A 519 13.01 14.56 -3.49
N ALA A 520 13.58 13.83 -4.46
CA ALA A 520 13.81 12.39 -4.33
C ALA A 520 14.79 12.05 -3.19
N TYR A 521 15.85 12.85 -3.02
CA TYR A 521 16.81 12.68 -1.93
C TYR A 521 16.17 12.90 -0.56
N VAL A 522 15.40 13.98 -0.41
CA VAL A 522 14.69 14.28 0.84
C VAL A 522 13.63 13.23 1.12
N ALA A 523 12.89 12.76 0.12
CA ALA A 523 11.96 11.64 0.28
C ALA A 523 12.66 10.35 0.75
N PHE A 524 13.87 10.06 0.23
CA PHE A 524 14.66 8.91 0.67
C PHE A 524 15.22 9.09 2.11
N TYR A 525 15.58 10.32 2.48
CA TYR A 525 16.15 10.72 3.76
C TYR A 525 15.21 11.69 4.53
N TYR A 526 13.93 11.34 4.69
CA TYR A 526 12.87 12.26 5.17
C TYR A 526 13.18 12.94 6.52
N TYR A 527 13.82 12.22 7.44
CA TYR A 527 14.26 12.76 8.74
C TYR A 527 15.28 13.91 8.62
N ARG A 528 15.79 14.17 7.40
CA ARG A 528 16.72 15.26 7.09
C ARG A 528 16.08 16.40 6.32
N GLU A 529 14.80 16.34 6.01
CA GLU A 529 14.11 17.38 5.22
C GLU A 529 14.41 18.78 5.76
N GLU A 530 14.19 19.00 7.05
CA GLU A 530 14.45 20.29 7.70
C GLU A 530 15.91 20.74 7.53
N HIS A 531 16.87 19.82 7.68
CA HIS A 531 18.30 20.11 7.53
C HIS A 531 18.69 20.40 6.09
N VAL A 532 18.07 19.75 5.11
CA VAL A 532 18.34 19.97 3.68
C VAL A 532 17.69 21.26 3.22
N PHE A 533 16.41 21.46 3.54
CA PHE A 533 15.65 22.64 3.11
C PHE A 533 16.13 23.92 3.77
N SER A 534 16.75 23.86 4.95
CA SER A 534 17.38 25.02 5.61
C SER A 534 18.75 25.44 5.02
N ILE A 535 19.34 24.67 4.11
CA ILE A 535 20.61 25.04 3.45
C ILE A 535 20.41 26.35 2.68
N LYS A 536 21.19 27.38 3.01
CA LYS A 536 21.11 28.70 2.38
C LYS A 536 21.93 28.78 1.10
N LEU A 537 21.27 29.11 -0.01
CA LEU A 537 21.87 29.35 -1.32
C LEU A 537 22.31 30.82 -1.44
N GLY A 538 23.27 31.21 -0.61
CA GLY A 538 23.74 32.59 -0.52
C GLY A 538 22.62 33.55 -0.10
N VAL A 539 22.50 34.69 -0.79
CA VAL A 539 21.45 35.70 -0.57
C VAL A 539 20.15 35.40 -1.32
N TRP A 540 20.14 34.41 -2.22
CA TRP A 540 18.97 34.10 -3.04
C TRP A 540 17.85 33.51 -2.19
N GLY A 541 18.16 32.56 -1.32
CA GLY A 541 17.16 31.87 -0.52
C GLY A 541 17.69 30.57 0.05
N SER A 542 16.82 29.58 0.19
CA SER A 542 17.12 28.27 0.73
C SER A 542 16.82 27.15 -0.27
N VAL A 543 17.33 25.95 -0.02
CA VAL A 543 17.01 24.76 -0.82
C VAL A 543 15.51 24.45 -0.77
N GLY A 544 14.83 24.68 0.37
CA GLY A 544 13.37 24.52 0.45
C GLY A 544 12.62 25.45 -0.50
N GLN A 545 13.06 26.70 -0.62
CA GLN A 545 12.50 27.65 -1.59
C GLN A 545 12.80 27.26 -3.04
N LEU A 546 14.01 26.75 -3.32
CA LEU A 546 14.35 26.17 -4.63
C LEU A 546 13.38 25.04 -5.00
N CYS A 547 13.04 24.17 -4.06
CA CYS A 547 12.12 23.06 -4.31
C CYS A 547 10.66 23.50 -4.55
N SER A 548 10.32 24.76 -4.25
CA SER A 548 8.97 25.32 -4.46
C SER A 548 8.78 26.06 -5.80
N CYS A 549 9.79 26.10 -6.68
CA CYS A 549 9.83 27.02 -7.84
C CYS A 549 9.09 26.60 -9.14
#